data_AF-A0A938H098-F1
#
_entry.id   AF-A0A938H098-F1
#
_cell.length_a   1.000
_cell.length_b   1.000
_cell.length_c   1.000
_cell.angle_alpha   90.00
_cell.angle_beta   90.00
_cell.angle_gamma   90.00
#
_symmetry.space_group_name_H-M   'P 1'
#
loop_
_entity.id
_entity.type
_entity.pdbx_description
1 polymer ?
#
loop_
_entity_poly.entity_id
_entity_poly.type
_entity_poly.pdbx_seq_one_letter_code
_entity_poly.pdbx_strand_id
1 'polypeptide(L)' 'MLTLIAYDVTDAKRLHKVAKVCEDWGVRVQYSVFECRLEADTFDRFWEELR' A
#
# COMPACT_ATOMS: atom_id res chain seq x y z
N MET A 1 9.83 -10.43 0.32
CA MET A 1 8.66 -11.34 0.32
C MET A 1 7.54 -10.74 -0.52
N LEU A 2 6.63 -11.55 -1.12
CA LEU A 2 5.41 -11.02 -1.76
C LEU A 2 4.35 -10.73 -0.69
N THR A 3 3.87 -9.49 -0.63
CA THR A 3 2.86 -9.02 0.33
C THR A 3 1.65 -8.50 -0.42
N LEU A 4 0.46 -8.97 -0.04
CA LEU A 4 -0.80 -8.49 -0.60
C LEU A 4 -1.42 -7.46 0.34
N ILE A 5 -1.68 -6.26 -0.17
CA ILE A 5 -2.28 -5.16 0.57
C ILE A 5 -3.70 -4.97 0.06
N ALA A 6 -4.66 -5.05 0.97
CA ALA A 6 -6.05 -4.71 0.72
C ALA A 6 -6.49 -3.66 1.75
N TYR A 7 -7.21 -2.63 1.31
CA TYR A 7 -7.69 -1.58 2.19
C TYR A 7 -9.15 -1.23 1.91
N ASP A 8 -9.84 -0.83 2.98
CA ASP A 8 -11.19 -0.29 2.93
C ASP A 8 -11.15 1.14 3.50
N VAL A 9 -11.31 2.14 2.63
CA VAL A 9 -11.10 3.56 2.97
C VAL A 9 -12.19 4.40 2.30
N THR A 10 -12.97 5.10 3.12
CA THR A 10 -14.05 5.99 2.66
C THR A 10 -13.61 7.44 2.49
N ASP A 11 -12.62 7.89 3.25
CA ASP A 11 -12.08 9.25 3.11
C ASP A 11 -11.26 9.37 1.82
N ALA A 12 -11.69 10.25 0.91
CA ALA A 12 -11.09 10.38 -0.41
C ALA A 12 -9.62 10.84 -0.37
N LYS A 13 -9.24 11.69 0.60
CA LYS A 13 -7.85 12.16 0.74
C LYS A 13 -6.94 11.03 1.19
N ARG A 14 -7.37 10.26 2.19
CA ARG A 14 -6.64 9.09 2.70
C ARG A 14 -6.58 7.99 1.64
N LEU A 15 -7.67 7.73 0.93
CA LEU A 15 -7.69 6.76 -0.17
C LEU A 15 -6.63 7.09 -1.22
N HIS A 16 -6.55 8.35 -1.65
CA HIS A 16 -5.54 8.79 -2.61
C HIS A 16 -4.11 8.63 -2.06
N LYS A 17 -3.89 9.00 -0.78
CA LYS A 17 -2.58 8.82 -0.12
C LYS A 17 -2.17 7.34 -0.08
N VAL A 18 -3.04 6.47 0.43
CA VAL A 18 -2.75 5.03 0.57
C VAL A 18 -2.47 4.41 -0.79
N ALA A 19 -3.29 4.72 -1.80
CA ALA A 19 -3.10 4.22 -3.14
C ALA A 19 -1.75 4.64 -3.74
N LYS A 20 -1.37 5.90 -3.58
CA LYS A 20 -0.09 6.43 -4.07
C LYS A 20 1.11 5.77 -3.40
N VAL A 21 1.06 5.59 -2.07
CA VAL A 21 2.11 4.86 -1.37
C VAL A 21 2.19 3.42 -1.89
N CYS A 22 1.07 2.70 -2.04
CA CYS A 22 1.12 1.33 -2.56
C CYS A 22 1.69 1.22 -3.99
N GLU A 23 1.50 2.25 -4.83
CA GLU A 23 2.08 2.33 -6.19
C GLU A 23 3.61 2.46 -6.18
N ASP A 24 4.20 3.10 -5.16
CA ASP A 24 5.65 3.23 -5.02
C ASP A 24 6.32 1.89 -4.65
N TRP A 25 5.56 0.95 -4.08
CA TRP A 25 6.07 -0.32 -3.53
C TRP A 25 5.61 -1.57 -4.29
N GLY A 26 4.73 -1.44 -5.29
CA GLY A 26 4.17 -2.59 -5.99
C GLY A 26 3.25 -2.26 -7.15
N VAL A 27 2.40 -3.24 -7.49
CA VAL A 27 1.49 -3.16 -8.63
C VAL A 27 0.04 -3.25 -8.16
N ARG A 28 -0.80 -2.36 -8.66
CA ARG A 28 -2.24 -2.40 -8.40
C ARG A 28 -2.89 -3.55 -9.18
N VAL A 29 -3.57 -4.45 -8.47
CA VAL A 29 -4.26 -5.61 -9.07
C VAL A 29 -5.78 -5.50 -9.04
N GLN A 30 -6.34 -4.73 -8.10
CA GLN A 30 -7.73 -4.26 -8.10
C GLN A 30 -7.80 -2.84 -7.54
N TYR A 31 -8.98 -2.21 -7.56
CA TYR A 31 -9.16 -0.81 -7.12
C TYR A 31 -8.49 -0.51 -5.77
N SER A 32 -8.72 -1.39 -4.78
CA SER A 32 -8.20 -1.28 -3.42
C SER A 32 -7.26 -2.42 -3.03
N VAL A 33 -6.63 -3.08 -4.02
CA VAL A 33 -5.75 -4.25 -3.78
C VAL A 33 -4.45 -4.13 -4.57
N PHE A 34 -3.33 -4.34 -3.88
CA PHE A 34 -1.97 -4.24 -4.40
C PHE A 34 -1.14 -5.47 -4.07
N GLU A 35 -0.25 -5.82 -4.98
CA GLU A 35 0.82 -6.78 -4.76
C GLU A 35 2.15 -6.02 -4.65
N CYS A 36 2.74 -6.02 -3.46
CA CYS A 36 3.98 -5.32 -3.15
C CYS A 36 5.10 -6.31 -2.78
N ARG A 37 6.34 -5.98 -3.16
CA ARG A 37 7.52 -6.75 -2.75
C ARG A 37 8.15 -6.05 -1.55
N LEU A 38 7.75 -6.48 -0.35
CA LEU A 38 8.23 -5.96 0.91
C LEU A 38 9.08 -7.04 1.60
N GLU A 39 10.26 -6.66 2.04
CA GLU A 39 11.08 -7.40 2.99
C GLU A 39 10.80 -6.85 4.40
N ALA A 40 11.29 -7.51 5.45
CA ALA A 40 10.97 -7.15 6.83
C ALA A 40 11.38 -5.70 7.17
N ASP A 41 12.54 -5.26 6.69
CA ASP A 41 13.09 -3.92 6.89
C ASP A 41 12.34 -2.84 6.09
N THR A 42 11.80 -3.18 4.91
CA THR A 42 11.04 -2.24 4.09
C THR A 42 9.58 -2.15 4.52
N PHE A 43 9.06 -3.16 5.21
CA PHE A 43 7.69 -3.14 5.74
C PHE A 43 7.46 -2.02 6.76
N ASP A 44 8.40 -1.81 7.69
CA ASP A 44 8.27 -0.77 8.71
C ASP A 44 8.21 0.62 8.08
N ARG A 45 9.10 0.89 7.11
CA ARG A 45 9.09 2.14 6.35
C ARG A 45 7.78 2.33 5.56
N PHE A 46 7.32 1.28 4.87
CA PHE A 46 6.04 1.30 4.16
C PHE A 46 4.88 1.64 5.12
N TRP A 47 4.89 1.08 6.33
CA TRP A 47 3.86 1.33 7.33
C TRP A 47 3.88 2.77 7.87
N GLU A 48 5.05 3.36 8.04
CA GLU A 48 5.20 4.77 8.41
C GLU A 48 4.66 5.72 7.32
N GLU A 49 4.92 5.42 6.04
CA GLU A 49 4.43 6.23 4.91
C GLU A 49 2.88 6.22 4.81
N LEU A 50 2.22 5.17 5.30
CA LEU A 50 0.76 5.05 5.33
C LEU A 50 0.06 5.85 6.45
N ARG A 51 0.75 6.14 7.56
CA ARG A 51 0.20 6.94 8.68
C ARG A 51 0.01 8.38 8.25
#